data_AF-A0A8T6FW77-F1
#
_entry.id   AF-A0A8T6FW77-F1
#
_cell.length_a   1.000
_cell.length_b   1.000
_cell.length_c   1.000
_cell.angle_alpha   90.00
_cell.angle_beta   90.00
_cell.angle_gamma   90.00
#
_symmetry.space_group_name_H-M   'P 1'
#
loop_
_entity.id
_entity.type
_entity.pdbx_description
1 polymer ?
#
loop_
_entity_poly.entity_id
_entity_poly.type
_entity_poly.pdbx_seq_one_letter_code
_entity_poly.pdbx_strand_id
1 'polypeptide(L)'
;MLDGRGAVRPEVLAARERGVVMDVGHAGVHFDIEVTRQAIAQGFPPSTISTDAHLPPPGRITYGMHELIPQLHALGMPFEDAVEASTSRPAAVLGLGDEIGSLAPGLAGDAAVFDRVEGAVSWVDMSGHSVEGELSLEPALTVLGGEVAWRAA
;
A
#
# COMPACT_ATOMS: atom_id res chain seq x y z
N MET A 1 13.84 -10.95 -0.03
CA MET A 1 12.51 -11.50 0.34
C MET A 1 12.45 -13.01 0.19
N LEU A 2 12.54 -13.56 -1.04
CA LEU A 2 12.36 -14.99 -1.31
C LEU A 2 13.69 -15.74 -1.50
N ASP A 3 13.69 -17.05 -1.26
CA ASP A 3 14.79 -17.97 -1.58
C ASP A 3 14.79 -18.36 -3.07
N GLY A 4 15.75 -19.18 -3.51
CA GLY A 4 15.86 -19.62 -4.91
C GLY A 4 14.72 -20.54 -5.39
N ARG A 5 13.79 -20.90 -4.50
CA ARG A 5 12.59 -21.72 -4.79
C ARG A 5 11.31 -20.89 -4.68
N GLY A 6 11.40 -19.58 -4.47
CA GLY A 6 10.25 -18.69 -4.29
C GLY A 6 9.66 -18.72 -2.88
N ALA A 7 10.26 -19.41 -1.92
CA ALA A 7 9.75 -19.44 -0.55
C ALA A 7 10.18 -18.18 0.23
N VAL A 8 9.33 -17.65 1.11
CA VAL A 8 9.73 -16.58 2.03
C VAL A 8 10.89 -17.09 2.90
N ARG A 9 11.98 -16.33 2.92
CA ARG A 9 13.20 -16.73 3.63
C ARG A 9 12.94 -16.88 5.14
N PRO A 10 13.49 -17.91 5.80
CA PRO A 10 13.36 -18.07 7.26
C PRO A 10 13.79 -16.85 8.05
N GLU A 11 14.82 -16.13 7.60
CA GLU A 11 15.31 -14.92 8.26
C GLU A 11 14.33 -13.76 8.18
N VAL A 12 13.54 -13.68 7.09
CA VAL A 12 12.49 -12.68 6.89
C VAL A 12 11.28 -12.99 7.79
N LEU A 13 10.90 -14.27 7.88
CA LEU A 13 9.87 -14.72 8.83
C LEU A 13 10.28 -14.41 10.28
N ALA A 14 11.50 -14.81 10.67
CA ALA A 14 12.03 -14.55 11.99
C ALA A 14 12.16 -13.05 12.30
N ALA A 15 12.42 -12.20 11.31
CA ALA A 15 12.41 -10.75 11.48
C ALA A 15 11.00 -10.23 11.79
N ARG A 16 9.97 -10.68 11.06
CA ARG A 16 8.57 -10.32 11.34
C ARG A 16 8.13 -10.79 12.73
N GLU A 17 8.51 -12.02 13.13
CA GLU A 17 8.21 -12.56 14.47
C GLU A 17 8.80 -11.71 15.60
N ARG A 18 9.94 -11.05 15.37
CA ARG A 18 10.54 -10.10 16.32
C ARG A 18 9.97 -8.68 16.23
N GLY A 19 8.95 -8.45 15.41
CA GLY A 19 8.28 -7.16 15.26
C GLY A 19 8.91 -6.23 14.22
N VAL A 20 9.76 -6.71 13.31
CA VAL A 20 10.24 -5.90 12.20
C VAL A 20 9.07 -5.60 11.26
N VAL A 21 8.82 -4.31 11.03
CA VAL A 21 7.78 -3.83 10.10
C VAL A 21 8.25 -4.04 8.67
N MET A 22 7.44 -4.73 7.87
CA MET A 22 7.71 -4.97 6.46
C MET A 22 6.94 -3.93 5.63
N ASP A 23 7.60 -2.86 5.24
CA ASP A 23 7.03 -1.80 4.41
C ASP A 23 7.27 -2.06 2.91
N VAL A 24 6.33 -1.62 2.06
CA VAL A 24 6.42 -1.79 0.60
C VAL A 24 7.51 -0.92 -0.04
N GLY A 25 7.57 0.38 0.29
CA GLY A 25 8.59 1.30 -0.21
C GLY A 25 8.74 1.35 -1.74
N HIS A 26 7.64 1.44 -2.50
CA HIS A 26 7.59 1.09 -3.93
C HIS A 26 8.74 1.69 -4.79
N ALA A 27 8.88 3.03 -4.82
CA ALA A 27 9.86 3.82 -5.60
C ALA A 27 9.97 3.50 -7.11
N GLY A 28 9.16 2.57 -7.59
CA GLY A 28 9.24 1.91 -8.89
C GLY A 28 10.26 0.78 -8.97
N VAL A 29 11.32 0.76 -8.14
CA VAL A 29 12.42 -0.22 -8.27
C VAL A 29 12.63 -1.11 -7.06
N HIS A 30 12.03 -0.80 -5.93
CA HIS A 30 12.15 -1.61 -4.72
C HIS A 30 11.03 -2.65 -4.63
N PHE A 31 10.01 -2.50 -5.47
CA PHE A 31 8.86 -3.38 -5.55
C PHE A 31 8.92 -4.27 -6.79
N ASP A 32 8.60 -5.54 -6.57
CA ASP A 32 8.43 -6.54 -7.62
C ASP A 32 7.11 -7.27 -7.37
N ILE A 33 6.25 -7.26 -8.39
CA ILE A 33 4.89 -7.81 -8.34
C ILE A 33 4.91 -9.31 -8.08
N GLU A 34 5.82 -10.05 -8.71
CA GLU A 34 5.86 -11.51 -8.57
C GLU A 34 6.39 -11.92 -7.19
N VAL A 35 7.42 -11.22 -6.70
CA VAL A 35 7.90 -11.41 -5.32
C VAL A 35 6.78 -11.15 -4.31
N THR A 36 6.03 -10.08 -4.50
CA THR A 36 4.94 -9.69 -3.59
C THR A 36 3.77 -10.67 -3.66
N ARG A 37 3.37 -11.09 -4.87
CA ARG A 37 2.34 -12.11 -5.11
C ARG A 37 2.68 -13.41 -4.38
N GLN A 38 3.91 -13.90 -4.55
CA GLN A 38 4.35 -15.14 -3.92
C GLN A 38 4.42 -15.02 -2.40
N ALA A 39 4.86 -13.88 -1.86
CA ALA A 39 4.88 -13.64 -0.43
C ALA A 39 3.46 -13.62 0.18
N ILE A 40 2.51 -12.91 -0.44
CA ILE A 40 1.12 -12.86 -0.01
C ILE A 40 0.48 -14.26 -0.07
N ALA A 41 0.70 -15.02 -1.16
CA ALA A 41 0.19 -16.38 -1.31
C ALA A 41 0.71 -17.36 -0.23
N GLN A 42 1.85 -17.05 0.39
CA GLN A 42 2.43 -17.80 1.51
C GLN A 42 1.98 -17.28 2.89
N GLY A 43 1.00 -16.38 2.94
CA GLY A 43 0.52 -15.78 4.19
C GLY A 43 1.45 -14.70 4.74
N PHE A 44 2.29 -14.09 3.90
CA PHE A 44 3.22 -13.04 4.28
C PHE A 44 2.93 -11.71 3.55
N PRO A 45 1.78 -11.06 3.81
CA PRO A 45 1.51 -9.72 3.27
C PRO A 45 2.40 -8.65 3.94
N PRO A 46 2.65 -7.50 3.28
CA PRO A 46 3.34 -6.38 3.91
C PRO A 46 2.61 -5.90 5.17
N SER A 47 3.37 -5.31 6.09
CA SER A 47 2.84 -4.66 7.29
C SER A 47 2.25 -3.30 6.96
N THR A 48 2.96 -2.50 6.17
CA THR A 48 2.54 -1.17 5.72
C THR A 48 2.73 -1.01 4.22
N ILE A 49 1.92 -0.16 3.59
CA ILE A 49 2.05 0.20 2.19
C ILE A 49 2.59 1.63 2.12
N SER A 50 3.63 1.84 1.32
CA SER A 50 4.21 3.16 1.08
C SER A 50 4.74 3.27 -0.35
N THR A 51 4.88 4.51 -0.83
CA THR A 51 5.25 4.80 -2.21
C THR A 51 6.76 5.00 -2.42
N ASP A 52 7.51 5.35 -1.36
CA ASP A 52 8.87 5.93 -1.47
C ASP A 52 8.92 7.06 -2.53
N ALA A 53 7.94 7.97 -2.45
CA ALA A 53 7.77 9.05 -3.43
C ALA A 53 8.97 10.02 -3.41
N HIS A 54 9.55 10.21 -4.59
CA HIS A 54 10.64 11.14 -4.87
C HIS A 54 10.48 11.65 -6.31
N LEU A 55 11.35 12.59 -6.75
CA LEU A 55 11.42 12.97 -8.17
C LEU A 55 12.10 11.84 -8.95
N PRO A 56 11.35 11.04 -9.73
CA PRO A 56 11.93 9.87 -10.34
C PRO A 56 12.61 10.24 -11.67
N PRO A 57 13.61 9.47 -12.14
CA PRO A 57 14.18 9.67 -13.47
C PRO A 57 13.14 9.44 -14.56
N PRO A 58 13.31 10.03 -15.76
CA PRO A 58 12.39 9.82 -16.88
C PRO A 58 12.15 8.34 -17.18
N GLY A 59 10.90 7.95 -17.39
CA GLY A 59 10.50 6.58 -17.71
C GLY A 59 10.36 5.64 -16.51
N ARG A 60 10.58 6.11 -15.28
CA ARG A 60 10.26 5.36 -14.07
C ARG A 60 8.74 5.24 -13.90
N ILE A 61 8.27 4.04 -13.61
CA ILE A 61 6.88 3.76 -13.24
C ILE A 61 6.76 3.88 -11.73
N THR A 62 5.94 4.82 -11.27
CA THR A 62 5.62 5.02 -9.84
C THR A 62 4.12 5.15 -9.69
N TYR A 63 3.59 4.59 -8.61
CA TYR A 63 2.18 4.63 -8.27
C TYR A 63 1.94 5.44 -7.01
N GLY A 64 0.80 6.13 -6.94
CA GLY A 64 0.33 6.77 -5.72
C GLY A 64 -0.33 5.77 -4.76
N MET A 65 -0.62 6.20 -3.52
CA MET A 65 -1.31 5.35 -2.54
C MET A 65 -2.67 4.83 -3.05
N HIS A 66 -3.43 5.68 -3.76
CA HIS A 66 -4.71 5.32 -4.38
C HIS A 66 -4.62 4.17 -5.40
N GLU A 67 -3.44 3.94 -5.99
CA GLU A 67 -3.18 2.84 -6.93
C GLU A 67 -2.55 1.63 -6.22
N LEU A 68 -1.67 1.86 -5.23
CA LEU A 68 -1.04 0.76 -4.50
C LEU A 68 -2.03 -0.03 -3.63
N ILE A 69 -3.01 0.61 -3.00
CA ILE A 69 -4.05 -0.10 -2.21
C ILE A 69 -4.79 -1.15 -3.06
N PRO A 70 -5.43 -0.79 -4.20
CA PRO A 70 -6.09 -1.77 -5.05
C PRO A 70 -5.11 -2.73 -5.74
N GLN A 71 -3.87 -2.33 -6.05
CA GLN A 71 -2.85 -3.24 -6.58
C GLN A 71 -2.52 -4.36 -5.58
N LEU A 72 -2.30 -4.02 -4.31
CA LEU A 72 -2.02 -5.01 -3.26
C LEU A 72 -3.24 -5.89 -2.96
N HIS A 73 -4.45 -5.33 -3.11
CA HIS A 73 -5.68 -6.12 -3.09
C HIS A 73 -5.74 -7.13 -4.24
N ALA A 74 -5.42 -6.71 -5.47
CA ALA A 74 -5.33 -7.58 -6.64
C ALA A 74 -4.23 -8.66 -6.52
N LEU A 75 -3.22 -8.42 -5.67
CA LEU A 75 -2.18 -9.39 -5.33
C LEU A 75 -2.60 -10.40 -4.25
N GLY A 76 -3.81 -10.26 -3.69
CA GLY A 76 -4.42 -11.24 -2.77
C GLY A 76 -4.58 -10.76 -1.33
N MET A 77 -4.29 -9.50 -1.01
CA MET A 77 -4.65 -8.93 0.30
C MET A 77 -6.16 -8.66 0.37
N PRO A 78 -6.82 -8.88 1.51
CA PRO A 78 -8.14 -8.29 1.77
C PRO A 78 -8.08 -6.78 1.59
N PHE A 79 -9.12 -6.18 1.01
CA PHE A 79 -9.10 -4.74 0.69
C PHE A 79 -9.00 -3.90 1.97
N GLU A 80 -9.71 -4.31 3.02
CA GLU A 80 -9.70 -3.68 4.33
C GLU A 80 -8.31 -3.73 4.97
N ASP A 81 -7.59 -4.85 4.84
CA ASP A 81 -6.22 -4.99 5.33
C ASP A 81 -5.24 -4.07 4.57
N ALA A 82 -5.46 -3.86 3.27
CA ALA A 82 -4.66 -2.93 2.47
C ALA A 82 -4.94 -1.46 2.85
N VAL A 83 -6.19 -1.12 3.17
CA VAL A 83 -6.56 0.19 3.74
C VAL A 83 -5.92 0.39 5.11
N GLU A 84 -5.98 -0.62 6.00
CA GLU A 84 -5.36 -0.57 7.32
C GLU A 84 -3.84 -0.37 7.22
N ALA A 85 -3.19 -1.13 6.32
CA ALA A 85 -1.75 -1.01 6.02
C ALA A 85 -1.34 0.36 5.45
N SER A 86 -2.31 1.19 5.04
CA SER A 86 -2.11 2.54 4.50
C SER A 86 -2.60 3.65 5.44
N THR A 87 -3.19 3.31 6.59
CA THR A 87 -3.84 4.28 7.50
C THR A 87 -3.41 4.07 8.96
N SER A 88 -4.13 3.24 9.72
CA SER A 88 -3.92 3.05 11.15
C SER A 88 -2.61 2.34 11.47
N ARG A 89 -2.17 1.40 10.63
CA ARG A 89 -0.93 0.66 10.83
C ARG A 89 0.31 1.56 10.73
N PRO A 90 0.54 2.34 9.66
CA PRO A 90 1.68 3.26 9.62
C PRO A 90 1.60 4.34 10.72
N ALA A 91 0.40 4.82 11.08
CA ALA A 91 0.25 5.73 12.22
C ALA A 91 0.75 5.10 13.53
N ALA A 92 0.37 3.85 13.81
CA ALA A 92 0.84 3.12 14.98
C ALA A 92 2.36 2.87 14.96
N VAL A 93 2.92 2.50 13.80
CA VAL A 93 4.37 2.29 13.61
C VAL A 93 5.16 3.58 13.90
N LEU A 94 4.61 4.74 13.54
CA LEU A 94 5.22 6.04 13.78
C LEU A 94 4.96 6.59 15.20
N GLY A 95 4.20 5.88 16.04
CA GLY A 95 3.83 6.33 17.38
C GLY A 95 2.76 7.44 17.39
N LEU A 96 1.98 7.57 16.31
CA LEU A 96 0.96 8.61 16.10
C LEU A 96 -0.47 8.04 16.12
N GLY A 97 -0.65 6.81 16.58
CA GLY A 97 -1.96 6.13 16.57
C GLY A 97 -3.04 6.78 17.45
N ASP A 98 -2.63 7.60 18.41
CA ASP A 98 -3.54 8.39 19.26
C ASP A 98 -3.93 9.75 18.62
N GLU A 99 -3.32 10.10 17.47
CA GLU A 99 -3.50 11.38 16.78
C GLU A 99 -4.14 11.22 15.40
N ILE A 100 -3.68 10.26 14.59
CA ILE A 100 -4.07 10.09 13.18
C ILE A 100 -4.28 8.62 12.80
N GLY A 101 -4.75 8.36 11.58
CA GLY A 101 -4.87 7.02 11.00
C GLY A 101 -6.20 6.32 11.27
N SER A 102 -7.15 6.98 11.94
CA SER A 102 -8.50 6.47 12.17
C SER A 102 -9.53 7.61 12.17
N LEU A 103 -10.77 7.31 11.79
CA LEU A 103 -11.90 8.24 11.77
C LEU A 103 -12.68 8.26 13.11
N ALA A 104 -12.09 7.75 14.19
CA ALA A 104 -12.71 7.71 15.51
C ALA A 104 -12.80 9.11 16.15
N PRO A 105 -13.87 9.43 16.89
CA PRO A 105 -13.96 10.70 17.62
C PRO A 105 -12.78 10.91 18.57
N GLY A 106 -12.19 12.11 18.54
CA GLY A 106 -11.04 12.49 19.37
C GLY A 106 -9.71 12.51 18.62
N LEU A 107 -9.61 11.89 17.45
CA LEU A 107 -8.44 11.99 16.56
C LEU A 107 -8.58 13.17 15.58
N ALA A 108 -7.51 13.44 14.82
CA ALA A 108 -7.49 14.45 13.78
C ALA A 108 -8.62 14.25 12.75
N GLY A 109 -9.22 15.36 12.31
CA GLY A 109 -10.25 15.37 11.26
C GLY A 109 -9.68 15.18 9.85
N ASP A 110 -8.84 14.17 9.66
CA ASP A 110 -8.12 13.90 8.41
C ASP A 110 -8.77 12.74 7.67
N ALA A 111 -9.08 12.94 6.38
CA ALA A 111 -9.67 11.89 5.56
C ALA A 111 -9.25 12.02 4.10
N ALA A 112 -9.02 10.88 3.46
CA ALA A 112 -8.93 10.76 2.01
C ALA A 112 -10.18 10.03 1.52
N VAL A 113 -10.93 10.66 0.62
CA VAL A 113 -12.18 10.14 0.07
C VAL A 113 -11.96 9.78 -1.39
N PHE A 114 -12.39 8.58 -1.75
CA PHE A 114 -12.22 8.04 -3.09
C PHE A 114 -13.57 7.57 -3.62
N ASP A 115 -13.79 7.77 -4.91
CA ASP A 115 -14.82 7.03 -5.64
C ASP A 115 -14.28 5.62 -5.91
N ARG A 116 -15.10 4.63 -5.56
CA ARG A 116 -14.80 3.21 -5.81
C ARG A 116 -15.28 2.87 -7.22
N VAL A 117 -14.34 2.62 -8.13
CA VAL A 117 -14.65 2.36 -9.54
C VAL A 117 -14.38 0.89 -9.87
N GLU A 118 -15.42 0.18 -10.29
CA GLU A 118 -15.31 -1.22 -10.74
C GLU A 118 -14.97 -1.25 -12.24
N GLY A 119 -13.99 -2.08 -12.61
CA GLY A 119 -13.54 -2.23 -13.98
C GLY A 119 -12.14 -2.80 -14.09
N ALA A 120 -11.82 -3.33 -15.27
CA ALA A 120 -10.49 -3.89 -15.54
C ALA A 120 -9.40 -2.81 -15.42
N VAL A 121 -8.40 -3.09 -14.61
CA VAL A 121 -7.21 -2.26 -14.41
C VAL A 121 -5.97 -3.15 -14.35
N SER A 122 -4.87 -2.66 -14.89
CA SER A 122 -3.59 -3.37 -14.85
C SER A 122 -2.49 -2.48 -14.30
N TRP A 123 -1.58 -3.07 -13.54
CA TRP A 123 -0.36 -2.42 -13.10
C TRP A 123 0.84 -3.23 -13.54
N VAL A 124 1.95 -2.54 -13.79
CA VAL A 124 3.22 -3.13 -14.22
C VAL A 124 4.35 -2.57 -13.35
N ASP A 125 5.33 -3.40 -13.00
CA ASP A 125 6.51 -2.96 -12.27
C ASP A 125 7.70 -2.69 -13.22
N MET A 126 8.81 -2.20 -12.66
CA MET A 126 10.03 -1.98 -13.46
C MET A 126 10.76 -3.28 -13.84
N SER A 127 10.37 -4.43 -13.28
CA SER A 127 10.82 -5.77 -13.66
C SER A 127 10.07 -6.32 -14.89
N GLY A 128 8.99 -5.66 -15.31
CA GLY A 128 8.13 -6.06 -16.42
C GLY A 128 7.05 -7.09 -16.04
N HIS A 129 6.86 -7.36 -14.74
CA HIS A 129 5.74 -8.17 -14.27
C HIS A 129 4.47 -7.31 -14.19
N SER A 130 3.30 -7.95 -14.31
CA SER A 130 2.02 -7.26 -14.19
C SER A 130 1.04 -7.96 -13.25
N VAL A 131 0.06 -7.19 -12.80
CA VAL A 131 -1.11 -7.70 -12.08
C VAL A 131 -2.37 -7.03 -12.62
N GLU A 132 -3.38 -7.85 -12.89
CA GLU A 132 -4.72 -7.40 -13.27
C GLU A 132 -5.60 -7.31 -12.03
N GLY A 133 -6.49 -6.33 -11.99
CA GLY A 133 -7.50 -6.16 -10.97
C GLY A 133 -8.82 -5.65 -11.56
N GLU A 134 -9.83 -5.54 -10.70
CA GLU A 134 -11.19 -5.16 -11.07
C GLU A 134 -11.67 -3.89 -10.33
N LEU A 135 -10.75 -3.23 -9.63
CA LEU A 135 -11.05 -2.12 -8.74
C LEU A 135 -9.98 -1.04 -8.84
N SER A 136 -10.39 0.21 -9.04
CA SER A 136 -9.57 1.40 -8.84
C SER A 136 -10.21 2.35 -7.83
N LEU A 137 -9.37 3.22 -7.25
CA LEU A 137 -9.80 4.28 -6.34
C LEU A 137 -9.49 5.62 -6.98
N GLU A 138 -10.52 6.39 -7.33
CA GLU A 138 -10.35 7.72 -7.90
C GLU A 138 -10.43 8.76 -6.78
N PRO A 139 -9.40 9.62 -6.57
CA PRO A 139 -9.43 10.62 -5.52
C PRO A 139 -10.55 11.63 -5.75
N ALA A 140 -11.47 11.75 -4.78
CA ALA A 140 -12.61 12.65 -4.85
C ALA A 140 -12.43 13.89 -3.96
N LEU A 141 -11.93 13.69 -2.74
CA LEU A 141 -11.83 14.75 -1.73
C LEU A 141 -10.73 14.43 -0.70
N THR A 142 -10.00 15.45 -0.26
CA THR A 142 -9.09 15.37 0.89
C THR A 142 -9.53 16.37 1.96
N VAL A 143 -9.70 15.88 3.18
CA VAL A 143 -10.00 16.66 4.38
C VAL A 143 -8.76 16.65 5.28
N LEU A 144 -8.38 17.82 5.78
CA LEU A 144 -7.27 17.99 6.72
C LEU A 144 -7.74 18.89 7.87
N GLY A 145 -7.65 18.40 9.10
CA GLY A 145 -8.09 19.13 10.29
C GLY A 145 -9.57 19.51 10.29
N GLY A 146 -10.42 18.73 9.61
CA GLY A 146 -11.86 18.98 9.47
C GLY A 146 -12.24 19.92 8.32
N GLU A 147 -11.27 20.46 7.58
CA GLU A 147 -11.50 21.36 6.46
C GLU A 147 -11.19 20.69 5.12
N VAL A 148 -11.91 21.06 4.06
CA VAL A 148 -11.63 20.57 2.70
C VAL A 148 -10.35 21.21 2.19
N ALA A 149 -9.28 20.42 2.10
CA ALA A 149 -7.97 20.84 1.61
C ALA A 149 -7.86 20.72 0.08
N TRP A 150 -8.53 19.74 -0.52
CA TRP A 150 -8.56 19.50 -1.95
C TRP A 150 -9.82 18.75 -2.36
N ARG A 151 -10.34 18.99 -3.57
CA ARG A 151 -11.45 18.24 -4.17
C ARG A 151 -11.22 18.07 -5.66
N ALA A 152 -11.69 16.95 -6.21
CA ALA A 152 -11.79 16.77 -7.65
C ALA A 152 -12.69 17.86 -8.28
N ALA A 153 -12.38 18.22 -9.52
CA ALA A 153 -13.05 19.26 -10.28
C ALA A 153 -14.44 18.82 -10.77
#